data_AF-A0A9D9NAU9-F1
#
_entry.id   AF-A0A9D9NAU9-F1
#
_cell.length_a   1.000
_cell.length_b   1.000
_cell.length_c   1.000
_cell.angle_alpha   90.00
_cell.angle_beta   90.00
_cell.angle_gamma   90.00
#
_symmetry.space_group_name_H-M   'P 1'
#
loop_
_entity.id
_entity.type
_entity.pdbx_description
1 polymer ?
#
loop_
_entity_poly.entity_id
_entity_poly.type
_entity_poly.pdbx_seq_one_letter_code
_entity_poly.pdbx_strand_id
1 'polypeptide(L)'
;MKGIALYVPDGKIVKAVRSTIIISNKEGNPRLLFTGNGEGNPNISHTWYSRDLRPGDKFRIRHCDIDGAKLSVPEYTVDYDNPEETDTLILENYRKLRKELLAEGLINEDE
;
A
#
# COMPACT_ATOMS: atom_id res chain seq x y z
N MET A 1 17.43 0.68 12.97
CA MET A 1 16.57 1.83 12.61
C MET A 1 15.18 1.67 13.21
N LYS A 2 14.45 2.76 13.50
CA LYS A 2 13.06 2.63 13.99
C LYS A 2 12.10 2.30 12.84
N GLY A 3 11.24 1.32 13.05
CA GLY A 3 10.21 0.95 12.07
C GLY A 3 9.08 0.13 12.70
N ILE A 4 8.27 -0.45 11.83
CA ILE A 4 7.09 -1.23 12.19
C ILE A 4 7.29 -2.69 11.78
N ALA A 5 7.04 -3.61 12.72
CA ALA A 5 6.90 -5.03 12.45
C ALA A 5 5.44 -5.44 12.62
N LEU A 6 4.84 -5.97 11.56
CA LEU A 6 3.53 -6.60 11.56
C LEU A 6 3.70 -8.11 11.66
N TYR A 7 2.96 -8.71 12.57
CA TYR A 7 2.80 -10.16 12.67
C TYR A 7 1.39 -10.51 12.19
N VAL A 8 1.31 -11.26 11.09
CA VAL A 8 0.06 -11.80 10.54
C VAL A 8 -0.19 -13.22 11.06
N PRO A 9 -1.44 -13.71 11.06
CA PRO A 9 -1.82 -15.00 11.66
C PRO A 9 -1.03 -16.23 11.18
N ASP A 10 -0.49 -16.19 9.97
CA ASP A 10 0.30 -17.29 9.37
C ASP A 10 1.78 -17.26 9.75
N GLY A 11 2.20 -16.33 10.61
CA GLY A 11 3.58 -16.19 11.06
C GLY A 11 4.48 -15.39 10.12
N LYS A 12 3.97 -14.87 8.99
CA LYS A 12 4.73 -13.93 8.16
C LYS A 12 4.96 -12.62 8.94
N ILE A 13 6.17 -12.07 8.82
CA ILE A 13 6.53 -10.80 9.45
C ILE A 13 6.82 -9.79 8.34
N VAL A 14 5.99 -8.74 8.26
CA VAL A 14 6.28 -7.60 7.39
C VAL A 14 7.00 -6.55 8.21
N LYS A 15 8.21 -6.18 7.79
CA LYS A 15 9.06 -5.18 8.44
C LYS A 15 9.30 -4.03 7.50
N ALA A 16 8.87 -2.84 7.89
CA ALA A 16 8.97 -1.64 7.08
C ALA A 16 9.39 -0.43 7.95
N VAL A 17 10.00 0.57 7.31
CA VAL A 17 10.57 1.74 7.98
C VAL A 17 9.84 2.99 7.51
N ARG A 18 9.59 3.93 8.44
CA ARG A 18 8.85 5.18 8.17
C ARG A 18 7.54 4.93 7.42
N SER A 19 6.80 3.93 7.87
CA SER A 19 5.61 3.44 7.17
C SER A 19 4.33 3.76 7.92
N THR A 20 3.29 4.04 7.15
CA THR A 20 1.90 4.13 7.57
C THR A 20 1.21 2.80 7.32
N ILE A 21 0.33 2.41 8.24
CA ILE A 21 -0.56 1.26 8.06
C ILE A 21 -1.94 1.79 7.73
N ILE A 22 -2.48 1.38 6.59
CA ILE A 22 -3.83 1.70 6.17
C ILE A 22 -4.64 0.40 6.26
N ILE A 23 -5.72 0.44 7.04
CA ILE A 23 -6.73 -0.62 7.09
C ILE A 23 -7.89 -0.13 6.24
N SER A 24 -8.18 -0.86 5.16
CA SER A 24 -9.26 -0.50 4.24
C SER A 24 -10.19 -1.70 4.02
N ASN A 25 -11.39 -1.42 3.53
CA ASN A 25 -12.30 -2.43 3.04
C ASN A 25 -12.53 -2.15 1.55
N LYS A 26 -12.12 -3.09 0.69
CA LYS A 26 -12.32 -2.99 -0.76
C LYS A 26 -13.21 -4.14 -1.20
N GLU A 27 -14.36 -3.83 -1.80
CA GLU A 27 -15.29 -4.84 -2.35
C GLU A 27 -15.73 -5.88 -1.29
N GLY A 28 -15.91 -5.45 -0.04
CA GLY A 28 -16.31 -6.33 1.06
C GLY A 28 -15.15 -7.11 1.69
N ASN A 29 -13.93 -6.99 1.17
CA ASN A 29 -12.74 -7.64 1.69
C ASN A 29 -11.87 -6.66 2.50
N PRO A 30 -11.63 -6.93 3.79
CA PRO A 30 -10.70 -6.15 4.58
C PRO A 30 -9.27 -6.35 4.05
N ARG A 31 -8.52 -5.26 3.96
CA ARG A 31 -7.14 -5.21 3.45
C ARG A 31 -6.26 -4.38 4.37
N LEU A 32 -5.02 -4.82 4.49
CA LEU A 32 -3.96 -4.12 5.19
C LEU A 32 -2.90 -3.70 4.17
N LEU A 33 -2.71 -2.39 4.08
CA LEU A 33 -1.76 -1.75 3.19
C LEU A 33 -0.66 -1.09 4.04
N PHE A 34 0.58 -1.37 3.72
CA PHE A 34 1.73 -0.68 4.30
C PHE A 34 2.29 0.22 3.22
N THR A 35 2.35 1.50 3.50
CA THR A 35 2.99 2.46 2.60
C THR A 35 4.03 3.26 3.37
N GLY A 36 5.20 3.47 2.81
CA GLY A 36 6.25 4.25 3.46
C GLY A 36 7.13 4.93 2.44
N ASN A 37 7.77 6.01 2.86
CA ASN A 37 8.71 6.71 1.99
C ASN A 37 10.05 5.96 1.97
N GLY A 38 10.71 5.98 0.81
CA GLY A 38 12.05 5.45 0.63
C GLY A 38 13.03 6.06 1.63
N GLU A 39 14.02 5.27 2.01
CA GLU A 39 15.10 5.77 2.85
C GLU A 39 15.83 6.91 2.15
N GLY A 40 15.61 8.14 2.63
CA GLY A 40 16.32 9.32 2.15
C GLY A 40 15.66 10.04 0.97
N ASN A 41 14.71 9.42 0.27
CA ASN A 41 13.92 10.11 -0.77
C ASN A 41 12.41 10.12 -0.42
N PRO A 42 11.82 11.28 -0.06
CA PRO A 42 10.38 11.38 0.17
C PRO A 42 9.53 11.15 -1.08
N ASN A 43 10.12 11.22 -2.28
CA ASN A 43 9.46 11.03 -3.57
C ASN A 43 9.46 9.56 -4.02
N ILE A 44 10.06 8.65 -3.25
CA ILE A 44 9.91 7.22 -3.50
C ILE A 44 8.92 6.68 -2.48
N SER A 45 7.87 6.02 -2.93
CA SER A 45 6.95 5.29 -2.05
C SER A 45 7.09 3.79 -2.24
N HIS A 46 7.08 3.07 -1.12
CA HIS A 46 7.11 1.62 -1.07
C HIS A 46 5.80 1.12 -0.51
N THR A 47 5.24 0.10 -1.14
CA THR A 47 3.97 -0.51 -0.75
C THR A 47 4.13 -2.01 -0.52
N TRP A 48 3.67 -2.49 0.63
CA TRP A 48 3.55 -3.91 0.95
C TRP A 48 2.08 -4.26 1.18
N TYR A 49 1.62 -5.38 0.62
CA TYR A 49 0.28 -5.89 0.85
C TYR A 49 0.32 -7.02 1.88
N SER A 50 -0.61 -6.96 2.85
CA SER A 50 -0.68 -7.95 3.93
C SER A 50 -1.61 -9.13 3.64
N ARG A 51 -2.08 -9.28 2.40
CA ARG A 51 -3.11 -10.24 1.91
C ARG A 51 -4.56 -9.81 2.13
N ASP A 52 -5.47 -10.52 1.47
CA ASP A 52 -6.92 -10.47 1.73
C ASP A 52 -7.18 -11.03 3.15
N LEU A 53 -7.68 -10.17 4.02
CA LEU A 53 -7.93 -10.51 5.42
C LEU A 53 -9.28 -11.18 5.56
N ARG A 54 -9.42 -12.08 6.54
CA ARG A 54 -10.70 -12.69 6.88
C ARG A 54 -11.27 -12.07 8.16
N PRO A 55 -12.61 -11.96 8.30
CA PRO A 55 -13.22 -11.58 9.56
C PRO A 55 -12.73 -12.47 10.70
N GLY A 56 -12.23 -11.84 11.77
CA GLY A 56 -11.69 -12.54 12.94
C GLY A 56 -10.17 -12.74 12.95
N ASP A 57 -9.47 -12.42 11.86
CA ASP A 57 -8.01 -12.42 11.85
C ASP A 57 -7.46 -11.40 12.86
N LYS A 58 -6.40 -11.81 13.57
CA LYS A 58 -5.72 -10.97 14.57
C LYS A 58 -4.33 -10.61 14.09
N PHE A 59 -4.00 -9.33 14.17
CA PHE A 59 -2.69 -8.81 13.80
C PHE A 59 -2.04 -8.20 15.03
N ARG A 60 -0.71 -8.29 15.08
CA ARG A 60 0.07 -7.56 16.07
C ARG A 60 0.98 -6.58 15.37
N ILE A 61 0.85 -5.32 15.72
CA ILE A 61 1.71 -4.24 15.24
C ILE A 61 2.68 -3.92 16.36
N ARG A 62 3.98 -3.84 16.04
CA ARG A 62 5.01 -3.44 17.00
C ARG A 62 5.91 -2.38 16.39
N HIS A 63 6.05 -1.26 17.10
CA HIS A 63 7.12 -0.31 16.82
C HIS A 63 8.42 -0.82 17.48
N CYS A 64 9.45 -1.06 16.69
CA CYS A 64 10.71 -1.62 17.18
C CYS A 64 11.91 -1.18 16.36
N ASP A 65 13.10 -1.46 16.88
CA ASP A 65 14.32 -1.38 16.09
C ASP A 65 14.35 -2.53 15.08
N ILE A 66 14.49 -2.17 13.82
CA ILE A 66 14.61 -3.07 12.69
C ILE A 66 16.06 -3.01 12.19
N ASP A 67 16.59 -4.17 11.86
CA ASP A 67 17.84 -4.32 11.14
C ASP A 67 17.56 -4.13 9.65
N GLY A 68 18.28 -3.23 8.99
CA GLY A 68 18.07 -2.90 7.57
C GLY A 68 18.19 -4.12 6.65
N ALA A 69 19.03 -5.09 7.01
CA ALA A 69 19.17 -6.36 6.27
C ALA A 69 17.92 -7.28 6.39
N LYS A 70 16.97 -6.95 7.27
CA LYS A 70 15.75 -7.72 7.54
C LYS A 70 14.48 -7.00 7.07
N LEU A 71 14.61 -5.97 6.24
CA LEU A 71 13.46 -5.30 5.64
C LEU A 71 12.76 -6.22 4.65
N SER A 72 11.43 -6.18 4.66
CA SER A 72 10.64 -6.89 3.67
C SER A 72 10.76 -6.18 2.32
N VAL A 73 10.86 -6.94 1.23
CA VAL A 73 10.82 -6.38 -0.12
C VAL A 73 9.42 -5.84 -0.40
N PRO A 74 9.28 -4.57 -0.85
CA PRO A 74 7.98 -4.02 -1.23
C PRO A 74 7.44 -4.74 -2.46
N GLU A 75 6.12 -4.93 -2.49
CA GLU A 75 5.45 -5.49 -3.67
C GLU A 75 5.35 -4.45 -4.78
N TYR A 76 5.29 -3.18 -4.42
CA TYR A 76 5.22 -2.08 -5.37
C TYR A 76 6.08 -0.90 -4.88
N THR A 77 6.85 -0.32 -5.79
CA THR A 77 7.65 0.90 -5.55
C THR A 77 7.28 1.90 -6.64
N VAL A 78 7.03 3.14 -6.24
CA VAL A 78 6.81 4.26 -7.17
C VAL A 78 7.85 5.31 -6.89
N ASP A 79 8.56 5.73 -7.93
CA ASP A 79 9.39 6.92 -7.93
C ASP A 79 8.61 8.08 -8.57
N TYR A 80 8.16 9.03 -7.76
CA TYR A 80 7.46 10.23 -8.23
C TYR A 80 8.39 11.23 -8.94
N ASP A 81 9.71 11.06 -8.86
CA ASP A 81 10.66 11.82 -9.68
C ASP A 81 10.80 11.21 -11.08
N ASN A 82 10.27 10.00 -11.31
CA ASN A 82 10.21 9.36 -12.62
C ASN A 82 8.92 9.76 -13.36
N PRO A 83 9.01 10.55 -14.44
CA PRO A 83 7.82 11.00 -15.17
C PRO A 83 7.03 9.86 -15.80
N GLU A 84 7.68 8.76 -16.25
CA GLU A 84 6.97 7.63 -16.86
C GLU A 84 6.11 6.86 -15.84
N GLU A 85 6.64 6.65 -14.63
CA GLU A 85 5.91 6.00 -13.54
C GLU A 85 4.76 6.89 -13.05
N THR A 86 5.00 8.20 -12.97
CA THR A 86 4.00 9.17 -12.55
C THR A 86 2.85 9.28 -13.55
N ASP A 87 3.15 9.37 -14.86
CA ASP A 87 2.14 9.41 -15.92
C ASP A 87 1.30 8.12 -15.94
N THR A 88 1.94 6.97 -15.75
CA THR A 88 1.25 5.68 -15.66
C THR A 88 0.28 5.65 -14.48
N LEU A 89 0.74 6.07 -13.30
CA LEU A 89 -0.09 6.11 -12.09
C LEU A 89 -1.28 7.07 -12.23
N ILE A 90 -1.05 8.25 -12.81
CA ILE A 90 -2.12 9.24 -13.06
C ILE A 90 -3.16 8.64 -14.01
N LEU A 91 -2.73 7.99 -15.09
CA LEU A 91 -3.63 7.38 -16.07
C LEU A 91 -4.44 6.23 -15.48
N GLU A 92 -3.83 5.38 -14.65
CA GLU A 92 -4.53 4.31 -13.94
C GLU A 92 -5.58 4.86 -12.97
N ASN A 93 -5.23 5.87 -12.18
CA ASN A 93 -6.15 6.54 -11.27
C ASN A 93 -7.31 7.20 -12.02
N TYR A 94 -7.02 7.86 -13.15
CA TYR A 94 -8.03 8.45 -14.02
C TYR A 94 -9.00 7.39 -14.55
N ARG A 95 -8.49 6.27 -15.09
CA ARG A 95 -9.33 5.17 -15.59
C ARG A 95 -10.19 4.56 -14.48
N LYS A 96 -9.63 4.39 -13.28
CA LYS A 96 -10.35 3.87 -12.12
C LYS A 96 -11.49 4.81 -11.72
N LEU A 97 -11.19 6.09 -11.56
CA LEU A 97 -12.19 7.10 -11.21
C LEU A 97 -13.29 7.19 -12.27
N ARG A 98 -12.92 7.22 -13.56
CA ARG A 98 -13.89 7.21 -14.67
C ARG A 98 -14.84 6.03 -14.58
N LYS A 99 -14.32 4.82 -14.32
CA LYS A 99 -15.14 3.62 -14.15
C LYS A 99 -16.09 3.72 -12.95
N GLU A 100 -15.62 4.26 -11.82
CA GLU A 100 -16.44 4.48 -10.62
C GLU A 100 -17.56 5.49 -10.88
N LEU A 101 -17.25 6.62 -11.52
CA LEU A 101 -18.23 7.64 -11.88
C LEU A 101 -19.27 7.14 -12.89
N LEU A 102 -18.86 6.32 -13.86
CA LEU A 102 -19.78 5.64 -14.80
C LEU A 102 -20.73 4.68 -14.05
N ALA A 103 -20.20 3.88 -13.12
CA ALA A 103 -21.00 2.94 -12.34
C ALA A 103 -22.02 3.63 -11.44
N GLU A 104 -21.72 4.86 -10.98
CA GLU A 104 -22.63 5.70 -10.22
C GLU A 104 -23.56 6.57 -11.10
N GLY A 105 -23.39 6.54 -12.42
CA GLY A 105 -24.19 7.32 -13.37
C GLY A 105 -23.91 8.84 -13.33
N LEU A 106 -22.73 9.23 -12.87
CA LEU A 106 -22.32 10.64 -12.72
C LEU A 106 -21.73 11.24 -14.00
N ILE A 107 -21.27 10.40 -14.92
CA ILE A 107 -20.74 10.75 -16.24
C ILE A 107 -21.23 9.74 -17.29
N ASN A 108 -21.10 10.05 -18.58
CA ASN A 108 -21.48 9.16 -19.69
C ASN A 108 -20.24 8.54 -20.37
N GLU A 109 -20.39 7.40 -21.08
CA GLU A 109 -19.26 6.74 -21.78
C GLU A 109 -18.69 7.59 -22.94
N ASP A 110 -19.49 8.51 -23.46
CA ASP A 110 -19.18 9.38 -24.60
C ASP A 110 -18.48 10.70 -24.20
N GLU A 111 -18.24 10.92 -22.89
CA GLU A 111 -17.41 12.01 -22.32
C GLU A 111 -16.10 11.49 -21.72
#